data_AF-A0A6I9T267-F1
#
_entry.id   AF-A0A6I9T267-F1
#
_cell.length_a   1.000
_cell.length_b   1.000
_cell.length_c   1.000
_cell.angle_alpha   90.00
_cell.angle_beta   90.00
_cell.angle_gamma   90.00
#
_symmetry.space_group_name_H-M   'P 1'
#
loop_
_entity.id
_entity.type
_entity.pdbx_description
1 polymer ?
#
loop_
_entity_poly.entity_id
_entity_poly.type
_entity_poly.pdbx_seq_one_letter_code
_entity_poly.pdbx_strand_id
1 'polypeptide(L)'
;MLDSWRYSPVKPNIFSTITFALFVFVIIFTDSIVSNVSLHSDAIEHGNSHLDELQTHQTSQVLRITSTDDEDADHRILLPPFEVTEEVIVQPENKLKPEDLRLFERSRFTRRFDARVREFFGSNQCKVQFFMTWISPTELFGEREFFVLESVFQTNPKSCLIILSSTIDSGEGRKILEPLISRGFRVGAFSPDLWVLFKNTPAERWLSDIKNGDRDPGEIPLAQNLSNLIRLAALYKYGGVYLDTDFIVLKEFSGLRNTIGAQSVDVNGNWTRLNNAVLVFDKNHPLVYKFMEEFALSFDGNRWGHNGPYLVSRVVDRLANTGEELNCTVLPPIAFYPVDWTKISGFFIKPNDQLGAKWTEAKIRQLNRLAYGVHLWNRQSSRFRIEEGSIIRRLISDHCVVCSRHV
;
A
#
# COMPACT_ATOMS: atom_id res chain seq x y z
N MET A 1 70.85 0.11 19.50
CA MET A 1 70.61 0.46 20.91
C MET A 1 69.23 1.10 20.94
N LEU A 2 68.30 0.47 21.66
CA LEU A 2 66.87 0.80 21.74
C LEU A 2 66.67 2.16 22.41
N ASP A 3 65.67 2.94 21.97
CA ASP A 3 64.99 3.86 22.88
C ASP A 3 63.48 3.92 22.61
N SER A 4 62.77 3.90 23.73
CA SER A 4 61.38 3.52 23.94
C SER A 4 60.49 4.76 24.08
N TRP A 5 59.37 4.79 23.36
CA TRP A 5 58.24 5.66 23.70
C TRP A 5 57.31 4.94 24.67
N ARG A 6 57.19 5.45 25.90
CA ARG A 6 56.23 5.00 26.91
C ARG A 6 54.86 5.65 26.67
N TYR A 7 53.85 4.83 26.38
CA TYR A 7 52.44 5.19 26.53
C TYR A 7 51.98 4.92 27.97
N SER A 8 51.33 5.90 28.60
CA SER A 8 50.62 5.73 29.88
C SER A 8 49.22 5.15 29.64
N PRO A 9 48.77 4.13 30.40
CA PRO A 9 47.40 3.63 30.30
C PRO A 9 46.45 4.44 31.19
N VAL A 10 45.37 4.95 30.59
CA VAL A 10 44.23 5.56 31.31
C VAL A 10 43.39 4.43 31.91
N LYS A 11 43.24 4.41 33.24
CA LYS A 11 42.37 3.46 33.95
C LYS A 11 40.89 3.91 33.81
N PRO A 12 39.96 3.01 33.45
CA PRO A 12 38.54 3.34 33.43
C PRO A 12 37.97 3.39 34.86
N ASN A 13 37.17 4.43 35.13
CA ASN A 13 36.52 4.66 36.42
C ASN A 13 35.32 3.72 36.59
N ILE A 14 35.52 2.63 37.33
CA ILE A 14 34.55 1.55 37.58
C ILE A 14 33.24 2.07 38.23
N PHE A 15 33.28 3.22 38.92
CA PHE A 15 32.09 3.83 39.51
C PHE A 15 31.10 4.44 38.49
N SER A 16 31.57 4.84 37.30
CA SER A 16 30.71 5.42 36.27
C SER A 16 29.95 4.36 35.46
N THR A 17 30.49 3.16 35.34
CA THR A 17 29.86 2.06 34.60
C THR A 17 28.78 1.37 35.43
N ILE A 18 28.96 1.29 36.75
CA ILE A 18 27.97 0.70 37.67
C ILE A 18 26.70 1.57 37.78
N THR A 19 26.86 2.90 37.76
CA THR A 19 25.72 3.85 37.78
C THR A 19 24.92 3.82 36.48
N PHE A 20 25.58 3.67 35.33
CA PHE A 20 24.88 3.53 34.04
C PHE A 20 24.13 2.19 33.92
N ALA A 21 24.74 1.10 34.39
CA ALA A 21 24.09 -0.22 34.40
C ALA A 21 22.85 -0.27 35.31
N LEU A 22 22.90 0.37 36.48
CA LEU A 22 21.74 0.49 37.38
C LEU A 22 20.60 1.31 36.76
N PHE A 23 20.92 2.38 36.02
CA PHE A 23 19.90 3.18 35.33
C PHE A 23 19.20 2.39 34.22
N VAL A 24 19.95 1.62 33.43
CA VAL A 24 19.39 0.74 32.39
C VAL A 24 18.54 -0.37 33.02
N PHE A 25 18.97 -0.95 34.14
CA PHE A 25 18.20 -1.99 34.83
C PHE A 25 16.88 -1.46 35.41
N VAL A 26 16.86 -0.25 35.99
CA VAL A 26 15.63 0.37 36.51
C VAL A 26 14.64 0.66 35.39
N ILE A 27 15.08 1.16 34.23
CA ILE A 27 14.19 1.44 33.08
C ILE A 27 13.56 0.14 32.54
N ILE A 28 14.34 -0.93 32.39
CA ILE A 28 13.84 -2.23 31.91
C ILE A 28 12.84 -2.85 32.91
N PHE A 29 13.10 -2.70 34.22
CA PHE A 29 12.20 -3.24 35.25
C PHE A 29 10.89 -2.44 35.37
N THR A 30 10.93 -1.10 35.22
CA THR A 30 9.71 -0.29 35.23
C THR A 30 8.81 -0.57 34.03
N ASP A 31 9.38 -0.77 32.84
CA ASP A 31 8.59 -1.12 31.64
C ASP A 31 7.98 -2.53 31.74
N SER A 32 8.68 -3.46 32.39
CA SER A 32 8.18 -4.82 32.62
C SER A 32 7.05 -4.87 33.65
N ILE A 33 7.11 -4.05 34.71
CA ILE A 33 6.03 -3.96 35.71
C ILE A 33 4.81 -3.24 35.13
N VAL A 34 4.99 -2.13 34.40
CA VAL A 34 3.87 -1.40 33.75
C VAL A 34 3.16 -2.28 32.72
N SER A 35 3.91 -3.08 31.97
CA SER A 35 3.34 -4.01 30.99
C SER A 35 2.57 -5.17 31.64
N ASN A 36 2.98 -5.63 32.81
CA ASN A 36 2.30 -6.72 33.53
C ASN A 36 1.08 -6.24 34.33
N VAL A 37 1.09 -4.99 34.82
CA VAL A 37 -0.07 -4.37 35.50
C VAL A 37 -1.19 -4.03 34.50
N SER A 38 -0.85 -3.66 33.26
CA SER A 38 -1.84 -3.39 32.21
C SER A 38 -2.52 -4.66 31.67
N LEU A 39 -1.96 -5.85 31.90
CA LEU A 39 -2.53 -7.13 31.48
C LEU A 39 -3.43 -7.78 32.56
N HIS A 40 -3.55 -7.18 33.75
CA HIS A 40 -4.29 -7.76 34.88
C HIS A 40 -5.44 -6.89 35.42
N SER A 41 -5.77 -5.75 34.80
CA SER A 41 -6.87 -4.88 35.30
C SER A 41 -8.26 -5.13 34.72
N ASP A 42 -8.44 -5.99 33.71
CA ASP A 42 -9.76 -6.16 33.06
C ASP A 42 -10.37 -7.56 33.25
N ALA A 43 -10.08 -8.22 34.38
CA ALA A 43 -10.76 -9.43 34.79
C ALA A 43 -11.38 -9.26 36.19
N ILE A 44 -12.72 -9.47 36.26
CA ILE A 44 -13.59 -9.60 37.46
C ILE A 44 -14.08 -8.23 37.99
N GLU A 45 -15.36 -7.85 38.07
CA GLU A 45 -16.56 -8.58 38.53
C GLU A 45 -17.85 -7.78 38.21
N HIS A 46 -18.95 -8.46 37.83
CA HIS A 46 -20.38 -8.25 38.19
C HIS A 46 -21.17 -9.16 37.21
N GLY A 47 -21.81 -10.26 37.59
CA GLY A 47 -22.66 -10.47 38.76
C GLY A 47 -24.11 -10.61 38.25
N ASN A 48 -24.56 -11.85 38.05
CA ASN A 48 -25.89 -12.25 37.56
C ASN A 48 -27.06 -11.46 38.19
N SER A 49 -28.01 -11.02 37.37
CA SER A 49 -29.44 -11.25 37.65
C SER A 49 -30.33 -10.91 36.44
N HIS A 50 -31.45 -11.64 36.36
CA HIS A 50 -32.62 -11.49 35.49
C HIS A 50 -32.59 -12.15 34.11
N LEU A 51 -33.05 -13.41 34.12
CA LEU A 51 -34.01 -13.91 33.13
C LEU A 51 -35.16 -12.89 32.99
N ASP A 52 -35.47 -12.51 31.77
CA ASP A 52 -36.85 -12.35 31.34
C ASP A 52 -36.98 -12.84 29.89
N GLU A 53 -37.92 -13.77 29.70
CA GLU A 53 -38.39 -14.22 28.40
C GLU A 53 -39.00 -13.05 27.63
N LEU A 54 -38.76 -12.98 26.31
CA LEU A 54 -39.85 -12.70 25.39
C LEU A 54 -39.51 -13.18 23.97
N GLN A 55 -40.26 -14.18 23.52
CA GLN A 55 -40.44 -14.51 22.11
C GLN A 55 -40.95 -13.28 21.35
N THR A 56 -40.52 -13.06 20.10
CA THR A 56 -41.43 -12.57 19.03
C THR A 56 -40.83 -12.70 17.63
N HIS A 57 -41.46 -13.56 16.84
CA HIS A 57 -41.89 -13.39 15.45
C HIS A 57 -40.96 -12.77 14.39
N GLN A 58 -40.61 -13.65 13.43
CA GLN A 58 -40.50 -13.38 12.00
C GLN A 58 -41.49 -12.32 11.49
N THR A 59 -40.98 -11.30 10.77
CA THR A 59 -41.52 -10.91 9.46
C THR A 59 -40.52 -10.02 8.72
N SER A 60 -40.07 -10.44 7.53
CA SER A 60 -39.71 -9.50 6.48
C SER A 60 -39.96 -10.17 5.12
N GLN A 61 -40.98 -9.63 4.46
CA GLN A 61 -41.47 -10.05 3.16
C GLN A 61 -40.43 -9.75 2.07
N VAL A 62 -40.13 -10.78 1.28
CA VAL A 62 -39.37 -10.65 0.03
C VAL A 62 -40.30 -10.05 -1.03
N LEU A 63 -40.05 -8.81 -1.43
CA LEU A 63 -40.69 -8.21 -2.60
C LEU A 63 -39.98 -8.72 -3.87
N ARG A 64 -40.60 -9.71 -4.54
CA ARG A 64 -40.19 -10.17 -5.87
C ARG A 64 -40.55 -9.10 -6.91
N ILE A 65 -39.55 -8.52 -7.56
CA ILE A 65 -39.71 -7.87 -8.85
C ILE A 65 -39.06 -8.79 -9.88
N THR A 66 -39.90 -9.40 -10.71
CA THR A 66 -39.50 -10.13 -11.91
C THR A 66 -39.38 -9.16 -13.08
N SER A 67 -38.21 -9.10 -13.69
CA SER A 67 -38.09 -8.79 -15.12
C SER A 67 -36.99 -9.69 -15.71
N THR A 68 -37.45 -10.58 -16.57
CA THR A 68 -36.66 -11.38 -17.51
C THR A 68 -36.03 -10.47 -18.55
N ASP A 69 -34.75 -10.67 -18.85
CA ASP A 69 -34.23 -10.82 -20.20
C ASP A 69 -32.85 -11.49 -20.11
N ASP A 70 -32.77 -12.67 -20.71
CA ASP A 70 -31.61 -13.57 -20.74
C ASP A 70 -30.58 -13.07 -21.76
N GLU A 71 -29.40 -12.63 -21.29
CA GLU A 71 -28.11 -12.77 -21.98
C GLU A 71 -26.96 -12.71 -20.95
N ASP A 72 -26.78 -13.75 -20.13
CA ASP A 72 -25.49 -13.98 -19.41
C ASP A 72 -25.46 -15.38 -18.76
N ALA A 73 -25.10 -16.39 -19.56
CA ALA A 73 -25.08 -17.79 -19.15
C ALA A 73 -23.70 -18.32 -18.69
N ASP A 74 -22.70 -17.47 -18.45
CA ASP A 74 -21.34 -17.93 -18.07
C ASP A 74 -20.91 -17.59 -16.63
N HIS A 75 -21.78 -16.94 -15.83
CA HIS A 75 -21.45 -16.57 -14.45
C HIS A 75 -22.57 -16.91 -13.45
N ARG A 76 -22.85 -18.21 -13.28
CA ARG A 76 -23.48 -18.71 -12.04
C ARG A 76 -22.56 -19.71 -11.36
N ILE A 77 -21.68 -19.22 -10.51
CA ILE A 77 -21.02 -20.05 -9.49
C ILE A 77 -21.67 -19.69 -8.16
N LEU A 78 -22.48 -20.62 -7.66
CA LEU A 78 -23.04 -20.61 -6.32
C LEU A 78 -21.90 -20.80 -5.33
N LEU A 79 -21.47 -19.74 -4.66
CA LEU A 79 -20.73 -19.86 -3.41
C LEU A 79 -21.73 -20.24 -2.31
N PRO A 80 -21.40 -21.19 -1.41
CA PRO A 80 -22.26 -21.46 -0.25
C PRO A 80 -22.34 -20.21 0.62
N PRO A 81 -23.47 -19.98 1.31
CA PRO A 81 -23.66 -18.78 2.12
C PRO A 81 -22.66 -18.79 3.27
N PHE A 82 -21.73 -17.84 3.26
CA PHE A 82 -20.96 -17.49 4.44
C PHE A 82 -21.90 -16.76 5.40
N GLU A 83 -22.20 -17.38 6.53
CA GLU A 83 -22.85 -16.70 7.65
C GLU A 83 -21.94 -15.56 8.12
N VAL A 84 -22.44 -14.34 7.99
CA VAL A 84 -21.77 -13.13 8.44
C VAL A 84 -22.09 -12.94 9.91
N THR A 85 -21.16 -13.29 10.79
CA THR A 85 -21.12 -12.78 12.17
C THR A 85 -20.13 -11.62 12.24
N GLU A 86 -20.57 -10.53 12.86
CA GLU A 86 -19.79 -9.32 13.10
C GLU A 86 -18.58 -9.62 14.01
N GLU A 87 -17.45 -10.01 13.42
CA GLU A 87 -16.10 -9.87 13.98
C GLU A 87 -15.06 -10.26 12.91
N VAL A 88 -14.99 -9.52 11.80
CA VAL A 88 -13.84 -9.63 10.87
C VAL A 88 -12.68 -8.82 11.44
N ILE A 89 -12.08 -9.35 12.51
CA ILE A 89 -10.67 -9.15 12.76
C ILE A 89 -9.98 -9.78 11.54
N VAL A 90 -9.39 -8.96 10.67
CA VAL A 90 -8.60 -9.44 9.52
C VAL A 90 -7.44 -10.29 10.05
N GLN A 91 -7.67 -11.59 10.19
CA GLN A 91 -6.65 -12.56 10.50
C GLN A 91 -5.75 -12.73 9.27
N PRO A 92 -4.42 -12.64 9.41
CA PRO A 92 -3.49 -12.55 8.28
C PRO A 92 -3.03 -13.94 7.80
N GLU A 93 -3.91 -14.90 7.49
CA GLU A 93 -3.45 -16.31 7.44
C GLU A 93 -3.94 -17.18 6.26
N ASN A 94 -4.67 -16.64 5.27
CA ASN A 94 -4.94 -17.42 4.06
C ASN A 94 -3.81 -17.24 3.04
N LYS A 95 -2.81 -18.12 3.10
CA LYS A 95 -1.81 -18.34 2.04
C LYS A 95 -2.54 -18.76 0.77
N LEU A 96 -3.02 -17.80 -0.02
CA LEU A 96 -3.59 -18.07 -1.33
C LEU A 96 -2.50 -18.68 -2.20
N LYS A 97 -2.73 -19.89 -2.68
CA LYS A 97 -1.83 -20.56 -3.61
C LYS A 97 -1.88 -19.84 -4.97
N PRO A 98 -0.87 -20.03 -5.84
CA PRO A 98 -0.90 -19.48 -7.20
C PRO A 98 -2.20 -19.80 -7.97
N GLU A 99 -2.78 -20.98 -7.74
CA GLU A 99 -4.03 -21.40 -8.36
C GLU A 99 -5.23 -20.62 -7.82
N ASP A 100 -5.27 -20.33 -6.51
CA ASP A 100 -6.35 -19.57 -5.87
C ASP A 100 -6.38 -18.11 -6.36
N LEU A 101 -5.20 -17.57 -6.67
CA LEU A 101 -5.03 -16.25 -7.29
C LEU A 101 -5.31 -16.26 -8.80
N ARG A 102 -5.59 -17.44 -9.38
CA ARG A 102 -5.84 -17.64 -10.81
C ARG A 102 -4.75 -17.02 -11.69
N LEU A 103 -3.50 -17.00 -11.21
CA LEU A 103 -2.37 -16.29 -11.83
C LEU A 103 -2.09 -16.73 -13.27
N PHE A 104 -2.46 -17.96 -13.59
CA PHE A 104 -2.16 -18.60 -14.86
C PHE A 104 -3.40 -18.77 -15.76
N GLU A 105 -4.58 -18.37 -15.30
CA GLU A 105 -5.81 -18.47 -16.08
C GLU A 105 -5.83 -17.41 -17.20
N ARG A 106 -6.18 -17.84 -18.42
CA ARG A 106 -6.28 -16.95 -19.59
C ARG A 106 -7.73 -16.84 -20.06
N SER A 107 -8.43 -15.83 -19.55
CA SER A 107 -9.75 -15.41 -20.03
C SER A 107 -9.70 -14.59 -21.34
N ARG A 108 -10.86 -14.34 -21.96
CA ARG A 108 -10.97 -13.42 -23.11
C ARG A 108 -10.46 -12.01 -22.77
N PHE A 109 -10.69 -11.55 -21.53
CA PHE A 109 -10.29 -10.23 -21.04
C PHE A 109 -8.77 -10.10 -20.89
N THR A 110 -8.12 -11.10 -20.30
CA THR A 110 -6.66 -11.14 -20.13
C THR A 110 -5.93 -11.21 -21.48
N ARG A 111 -6.43 -11.98 -22.46
CA ARG A 111 -5.84 -12.03 -23.81
C ARG A 111 -5.81 -10.68 -24.53
N ARG A 112 -6.73 -9.78 -24.21
CA ARG A 112 -6.79 -8.41 -24.76
C ARG A 112 -6.14 -7.36 -23.85
N PHE A 113 -5.46 -7.77 -22.78
CA PHE A 113 -4.91 -6.85 -21.77
C PHE A 113 -4.04 -5.74 -22.38
N ASP A 114 -2.98 -6.07 -23.11
CA ASP A 114 -2.07 -5.07 -23.70
C ASP A 114 -2.79 -4.15 -24.69
N ALA A 115 -3.72 -4.68 -25.49
CA ALA A 115 -4.53 -3.89 -26.40
C ALA A 115 -5.45 -2.91 -25.64
N ARG A 116 -6.12 -3.35 -24.58
CA ARG A 116 -7.00 -2.51 -23.74
C ARG A 116 -6.21 -1.38 -23.06
N VAL A 117 -5.02 -1.67 -22.53
CA VAL A 117 -4.15 -0.64 -21.93
C VAL A 117 -3.78 0.43 -22.96
N ARG A 118 -3.33 0.01 -24.16
CA ARG A 118 -2.93 0.94 -25.22
C ARG A 118 -4.10 1.75 -25.76
N GLU A 119 -5.24 1.11 -25.99
CA GLU A 119 -6.46 1.77 -26.45
C GLU A 119 -6.95 2.79 -25.42
N PHE A 120 -6.95 2.41 -24.13
CA PHE A 120 -7.37 3.32 -23.07
C PHE A 120 -6.50 4.57 -23.01
N PHE A 121 -5.18 4.45 -22.98
CA PHE A 121 -4.32 5.65 -22.94
C PHE A 121 -4.27 6.41 -24.27
N GLY A 122 -4.31 5.69 -25.41
CA GLY A 122 -4.27 6.29 -26.74
C GLY A 122 -5.51 7.14 -27.04
N SER A 123 -6.70 6.65 -26.67
CA SER A 123 -7.96 7.35 -26.92
C SER A 123 -8.19 8.55 -26.02
N ASN A 124 -7.53 8.61 -24.86
CA ASN A 124 -7.89 9.54 -23.79
C ASN A 124 -6.97 10.77 -23.64
N GLN A 125 -5.94 10.95 -24.48
CA GLN A 125 -5.00 12.10 -24.44
C GLN A 125 -4.56 12.47 -23.01
N CYS A 126 -4.10 11.46 -22.25
CA CYS A 126 -3.80 11.58 -20.83
C CYS A 126 -2.58 12.46 -20.56
N LYS A 127 -2.69 13.48 -19.69
CA LYS A 127 -1.53 14.28 -19.26
C LYS A 127 -0.55 13.45 -18.42
N VAL A 128 -1.09 12.58 -17.58
CA VAL A 128 -0.35 11.62 -16.75
C VAL A 128 -1.06 10.27 -16.85
N GLN A 129 -0.28 9.19 -16.96
CA GLN A 129 -0.76 7.82 -16.98
C GLN A 129 -0.45 7.19 -15.62
N PHE A 130 -1.49 6.88 -14.85
CA PHE A 130 -1.38 6.24 -13.56
C PHE A 130 -1.73 4.75 -13.64
N PHE A 131 -1.03 3.96 -12.84
CA PHE A 131 -1.33 2.58 -12.55
C PHE A 131 -1.48 2.39 -11.04
N MET A 132 -2.44 1.55 -10.67
CA MET A 132 -2.57 0.97 -9.32
C MET A 132 -2.72 -0.54 -9.47
N THR A 133 -2.48 -1.30 -8.41
CA THR A 133 -2.69 -2.75 -8.39
C THR A 133 -3.65 -3.13 -7.27
N TRP A 134 -4.66 -3.95 -7.58
CA TRP A 134 -5.57 -4.51 -6.58
C TRP A 134 -5.79 -6.01 -6.84
N ILE A 135 -5.32 -6.85 -5.92
CA ILE A 135 -5.38 -8.32 -6.04
C ILE A 135 -6.35 -8.93 -5.01
N SER A 136 -6.92 -8.11 -4.14
CA SER A 136 -7.90 -8.55 -3.13
C SER A 136 -9.31 -8.69 -3.74
N PRO A 137 -10.24 -9.38 -3.05
CA PRO A 137 -11.66 -9.40 -3.42
C PRO A 137 -12.25 -7.99 -3.59
N THR A 138 -13.28 -7.87 -4.42
CA THR A 138 -13.92 -6.60 -4.76
C THR A 138 -14.61 -5.95 -3.56
N GLU A 139 -15.13 -6.78 -2.66
CA GLU A 139 -15.87 -6.37 -1.46
C GLU A 139 -14.96 -5.65 -0.44
N LEU A 140 -13.64 -5.86 -0.53
CA LEU A 140 -12.66 -5.17 0.29
C LEU A 140 -12.23 -3.82 -0.29
N PHE A 141 -12.64 -3.49 -1.52
CA PHE A 141 -12.38 -2.18 -2.13
C PHE A 141 -13.38 -1.17 -1.57
N GLY A 142 -13.06 -0.61 -0.41
CA GLY A 142 -13.96 0.22 0.37
C GLY A 142 -13.84 1.71 0.08
N GLU A 143 -14.46 2.51 0.96
CA GLU A 143 -14.43 3.96 0.90
C GLU A 143 -13.00 4.51 0.93
N ARG A 144 -12.09 3.92 1.73
CA ARG A 144 -10.70 4.37 1.86
C ARG A 144 -9.95 4.32 0.52
N GLU A 145 -10.06 3.21 -0.18
CA GLU A 145 -9.45 3.00 -1.49
C GLU A 145 -10.14 3.87 -2.56
N PHE A 146 -11.46 4.04 -2.46
CA PHE A 146 -12.20 4.93 -3.36
C PHE A 146 -11.75 6.39 -3.23
N PHE A 147 -11.56 6.90 -2.00
CA PHE A 147 -11.04 8.25 -1.74
C PHE A 147 -9.64 8.46 -2.33
N VAL A 148 -8.81 7.41 -2.38
CA VAL A 148 -7.51 7.48 -3.06
C VAL A 148 -7.69 7.75 -4.55
N LEU A 149 -8.67 7.09 -5.21
CA LEU A 149 -9.00 7.38 -6.62
C LEU A 149 -9.46 8.83 -6.80
N GLU A 150 -10.29 9.33 -5.90
CA GLU A 150 -10.77 10.72 -5.93
C GLU A 150 -9.61 11.72 -5.83
N SER A 151 -8.66 11.47 -4.92
CA SER A 151 -7.51 12.34 -4.72
C SER A 151 -6.63 12.46 -5.98
N VAL A 152 -6.50 11.38 -6.77
CA VAL A 152 -5.82 11.39 -8.07
C VAL A 152 -6.50 12.38 -9.01
N PHE A 153 -7.81 12.28 -9.18
CA PHE A 153 -8.55 13.09 -10.15
C PHE A 153 -8.79 14.53 -9.69
N GLN A 154 -8.84 14.79 -8.39
CA GLN A 154 -8.90 16.14 -7.86
C GLN A 154 -7.65 16.94 -8.25
N THR A 155 -6.48 16.33 -8.09
CA THR A 155 -5.17 16.99 -8.29
C THR A 155 -4.66 16.87 -9.73
N ASN A 156 -5.07 15.82 -10.43
CA ASN A 156 -4.66 15.49 -11.80
C ASN A 156 -5.89 15.24 -12.70
N PRO A 157 -6.81 16.20 -12.89
CA PRO A 157 -8.11 15.95 -13.54
C PRO A 157 -8.04 15.49 -15.01
N LYS A 158 -6.90 15.69 -15.67
CA LYS A 158 -6.64 15.26 -17.07
C LYS A 158 -5.79 13.99 -17.17
N SER A 159 -5.61 13.25 -16.07
CA SER A 159 -4.91 11.98 -16.07
C SER A 159 -5.81 10.82 -16.44
N CYS A 160 -5.19 9.67 -16.70
CA CYS A 160 -5.86 8.40 -16.86
C CYS A 160 -5.35 7.43 -15.81
N LEU A 161 -6.23 6.67 -15.19
CA LEU A 161 -5.90 5.69 -14.17
C LEU A 161 -6.34 4.29 -14.61
N ILE A 162 -5.40 3.36 -14.65
CA ILE A 162 -5.68 1.94 -14.78
C ILE A 162 -5.45 1.25 -13.45
N ILE A 163 -6.46 0.52 -12.97
CA ILE A 163 -6.32 -0.41 -11.85
C ILE A 163 -6.06 -1.80 -12.42
N LEU A 164 -4.86 -2.33 -12.20
CA LEU A 164 -4.47 -3.68 -12.59
C LEU A 164 -5.11 -4.66 -11.60
N SER A 165 -6.26 -5.21 -11.97
CA SER A 165 -7.08 -6.03 -11.08
C SER A 165 -8.04 -6.92 -11.85
N SER A 166 -8.03 -8.22 -11.54
CA SER A 166 -9.03 -9.15 -12.08
C SER A 166 -10.36 -9.11 -11.32
N THR A 167 -10.36 -8.66 -10.07
CA THR A 167 -11.56 -8.59 -9.23
C THR A 167 -12.37 -7.33 -9.55
N ILE A 168 -11.71 -6.18 -9.75
CA ILE A 168 -12.36 -4.93 -10.14
C ILE A 168 -12.71 -4.90 -11.64
N ASP A 169 -12.03 -5.65 -12.50
CA ASP A 169 -12.41 -5.82 -13.92
C ASP A 169 -13.63 -6.75 -14.08
N SER A 170 -14.74 -6.35 -13.46
CA SER A 170 -15.99 -7.10 -13.34
C SER A 170 -17.21 -6.16 -13.37
N GLY A 171 -18.42 -6.72 -13.38
CA GLY A 171 -19.65 -5.94 -13.30
C GLY A 171 -19.77 -5.13 -12.01
N GLU A 172 -19.44 -5.74 -10.87
CA GLU A 172 -19.44 -5.06 -9.57
C GLU A 172 -18.35 -3.99 -9.48
N GLY A 173 -17.14 -4.30 -9.95
CA GLY A 173 -16.06 -3.29 -9.97
C GLY A 173 -16.39 -2.11 -10.88
N ARG A 174 -17.15 -2.31 -11.97
CA ARG A 174 -17.69 -1.20 -12.77
C ARG A 174 -18.63 -0.31 -11.98
N LYS A 175 -19.53 -0.88 -11.16
CA LYS A 175 -20.41 -0.10 -10.28
C LYS A 175 -19.61 0.72 -9.27
N ILE A 176 -18.51 0.17 -8.74
CA ILE A 176 -17.59 0.91 -7.85
C ILE A 176 -17.00 2.12 -8.59
N LEU A 177 -16.57 1.97 -9.84
CA LEU A 177 -15.91 3.05 -10.60
C LEU A 177 -16.91 4.04 -11.25
N GLU A 178 -18.18 3.67 -11.39
CA GLU A 178 -19.21 4.45 -12.07
C GLU A 178 -19.35 5.90 -11.57
N PRO A 179 -19.27 6.21 -10.26
CA PRO A 179 -19.37 7.59 -9.79
C PRO A 179 -18.26 8.50 -10.32
N LEU A 180 -17.08 7.96 -10.64
CA LEU A 180 -15.98 8.70 -11.29
C LEU A 180 -16.17 8.77 -12.81
N ILE A 181 -16.54 7.65 -13.43
CA ILE A 181 -16.72 7.55 -14.89
C ILE A 181 -17.84 8.49 -15.36
N SER A 182 -18.98 8.50 -14.66
CA SER A 182 -20.12 9.38 -14.93
C SER A 182 -19.79 10.88 -14.82
N ARG A 183 -18.73 11.24 -14.08
CA ARG A 183 -18.19 12.61 -14.00
C ARG A 183 -17.15 12.92 -15.08
N GLY A 184 -16.90 12.00 -16.00
CA GLY A 184 -15.94 12.16 -17.10
C GLY A 184 -14.49 11.87 -16.70
N PHE A 185 -14.24 11.31 -15.52
CA PHE A 185 -12.91 10.86 -15.14
C PHE A 185 -12.53 9.57 -15.85
N ARG A 186 -11.26 9.46 -16.21
CA ARG A 186 -10.73 8.38 -17.04
C ARG A 186 -10.12 7.33 -16.14
N VAL A 187 -10.98 6.46 -15.60
CA VAL A 187 -10.59 5.32 -14.77
C VAL A 187 -11.10 4.02 -15.37
N GLY A 188 -10.30 2.97 -15.31
CA GLY A 188 -10.71 1.62 -15.71
C GLY A 188 -9.93 0.56 -14.94
N ALA A 189 -10.53 -0.61 -14.74
CA ALA A 189 -9.85 -1.76 -14.17
C ALA A 189 -9.63 -2.82 -15.25
N PHE A 190 -8.40 -3.30 -15.41
CA PHE A 190 -8.02 -4.28 -16.43
C PHE A 190 -7.30 -5.48 -15.80
N SER A 191 -7.83 -6.67 -16.04
CA SER A 191 -7.22 -7.95 -15.64
C SER A 191 -5.87 -8.13 -16.34
N PRO A 192 -4.73 -8.17 -15.61
CA PRO A 192 -3.43 -8.34 -16.24
C PRO A 192 -3.25 -9.78 -16.75
N ASP A 193 -2.81 -9.95 -18.00
CA ASP A 193 -2.18 -11.20 -18.45
C ASP A 193 -0.70 -11.15 -18.04
N LEU A 194 -0.33 -11.89 -16.99
CA LEU A 194 1.03 -11.87 -16.45
C LEU A 194 2.07 -12.40 -17.44
N TRP A 195 1.72 -13.35 -18.30
CA TRP A 195 2.63 -13.83 -19.34
C TRP A 195 2.91 -12.73 -20.35
N VAL A 196 1.91 -11.96 -20.75
CA VAL A 196 2.09 -10.81 -21.65
C VAL A 196 2.83 -9.66 -20.94
N LEU A 197 2.50 -9.39 -19.67
CA LEU A 197 3.10 -8.31 -18.87
C LEU A 197 4.55 -8.60 -18.48
N PHE A 198 4.96 -9.85 -18.38
CA PHE A 198 6.35 -10.20 -18.04
C PHE A 198 7.18 -10.63 -19.25
N LYS A 199 6.55 -10.94 -20.39
CA LYS A 199 7.26 -11.34 -21.62
C LYS A 199 8.42 -10.40 -21.96
N ASN A 200 9.58 -11.00 -22.24
CA ASN A 200 10.84 -10.33 -22.58
C ASN A 200 11.37 -9.43 -21.45
N THR A 201 11.16 -9.85 -20.19
CA THR A 201 11.71 -9.19 -19.01
C THR A 201 12.22 -10.24 -18.01
N PRO A 202 13.07 -9.88 -17.04
CA PRO A 202 13.53 -10.81 -16.01
C PRO A 202 12.40 -11.43 -15.18
N ALA A 203 11.26 -10.75 -15.08
CA ALA A 203 10.06 -11.21 -14.38
C ALA A 203 9.47 -12.50 -14.98
N GLU A 204 9.70 -12.77 -16.28
CA GLU A 204 9.20 -13.97 -16.97
C GLU A 204 9.77 -15.26 -16.38
N ARG A 205 11.06 -15.23 -16.00
CA ARG A 205 11.71 -16.35 -15.33
C ARG A 205 11.09 -16.61 -13.97
N TRP A 206 10.92 -15.57 -13.15
CA TRP A 206 10.30 -15.71 -11.83
C TRP A 206 8.89 -16.32 -11.93
N LEU A 207 8.07 -15.87 -12.89
CA LEU A 207 6.71 -16.42 -13.09
C LEU A 207 6.75 -17.89 -13.48
N SER A 208 7.71 -18.28 -14.32
CA SER A 208 7.90 -19.66 -14.74
C SER A 208 8.34 -20.54 -13.57
N ASP A 209 9.30 -20.07 -12.77
CA ASP A 209 9.78 -20.80 -11.59
C ASP A 209 8.65 -21.01 -10.56
N ILE A 210 7.83 -19.99 -10.29
CA ILE A 210 6.65 -20.10 -9.40
C ILE A 210 5.63 -21.11 -9.96
N LYS A 211 5.35 -21.05 -11.27
CA LYS A 211 4.38 -21.96 -11.91
C LYS A 211 4.81 -23.42 -11.83
N ASN A 212 6.10 -23.69 -12.03
CA ASN A 212 6.63 -25.04 -12.05
C ASN A 212 6.91 -25.60 -10.66
N GLY A 213 6.84 -24.76 -9.61
CA GLY A 213 7.23 -25.13 -8.26
C GLY A 213 8.75 -25.13 -8.03
N ASP A 214 9.53 -24.55 -8.96
CA ASP A 214 10.99 -24.42 -8.86
C ASP A 214 11.41 -23.30 -7.88
N ARG A 215 10.44 -22.50 -7.41
CA ARG A 215 10.66 -21.40 -6.47
C ARG A 215 9.60 -21.40 -5.38
N ASP A 216 10.07 -21.32 -4.14
CA ASP A 216 9.20 -21.20 -2.96
C ASP A 216 8.53 -19.81 -2.93
N PRO A 217 7.18 -19.72 -2.89
CA PRO A 217 6.47 -18.45 -2.74
C PRO A 217 6.64 -17.82 -1.35
N GLY A 218 7.06 -18.59 -0.35
CA GLY A 218 7.34 -18.19 1.02
C GLY A 218 6.10 -17.88 1.90
N GLU A 219 6.36 -17.33 3.08
CA GLU A 219 5.34 -17.03 4.10
C GLU A 219 4.55 -15.74 3.87
N ILE A 220 5.16 -14.74 3.24
CA ILE A 220 4.48 -13.48 2.91
C ILE A 220 3.49 -13.74 1.76
N PRO A 221 2.24 -13.26 1.85
CA PRO A 221 1.21 -13.53 0.85
C PRO A 221 1.71 -13.27 -0.58
N LEU A 222 1.55 -14.28 -1.45
CA LEU A 222 2.04 -14.22 -2.83
C LEU A 222 1.47 -13.01 -3.58
N ALA A 223 0.22 -12.64 -3.34
CA ALA A 223 -0.40 -11.44 -3.90
C ALA A 223 0.38 -10.15 -3.58
N GLN A 224 0.92 -10.02 -2.36
CA GLN A 224 1.73 -8.86 -1.98
C GLN A 224 3.04 -8.81 -2.77
N ASN A 225 3.73 -9.94 -2.87
CA ASN A 225 4.95 -10.06 -3.64
C ASN A 225 4.71 -9.85 -5.14
N LEU A 226 3.63 -10.41 -5.68
CA LEU A 226 3.23 -10.23 -7.06
C LEU A 226 2.89 -8.77 -7.37
N SER A 227 2.21 -8.05 -6.48
CA SER A 227 1.98 -6.60 -6.63
C SER A 227 3.28 -5.79 -6.72
N ASN A 228 4.33 -6.20 -5.99
CA ASN A 228 5.67 -5.60 -6.11
C ASN A 228 6.31 -5.84 -7.49
N LEU A 229 6.02 -6.95 -8.16
CA LEU A 229 6.55 -7.24 -9.49
C LEU A 229 5.69 -6.60 -10.61
N ILE A 230 4.36 -6.67 -10.49
CA ILE A 230 3.41 -6.09 -11.45
C ILE A 230 3.65 -4.59 -11.62
N ARG A 231 3.88 -3.84 -10.53
CA ARG A 231 4.14 -2.40 -10.61
C ARG A 231 5.39 -2.06 -11.42
N LEU A 232 6.46 -2.85 -11.25
CA LEU A 232 7.70 -2.67 -11.99
C LEU A 232 7.51 -3.00 -13.46
N ALA A 233 6.84 -4.11 -13.77
CA ALA A 233 6.60 -4.53 -15.14
C ALA A 233 5.65 -3.59 -15.89
N ALA A 234 4.61 -3.07 -15.22
CA ALA A 234 3.70 -2.08 -15.80
C ALA A 234 4.44 -0.80 -16.18
N LEU A 235 5.25 -0.27 -15.27
CA LEU A 235 6.09 0.91 -15.56
C LEU A 235 7.13 0.62 -16.65
N TYR A 236 7.76 -0.54 -16.64
CA TYR A 236 8.71 -0.89 -17.70
C TYR A 236 8.03 -0.94 -19.07
N LYS A 237 6.84 -1.56 -19.20
CA LYS A 237 6.16 -1.73 -20.49
C LYS A 237 5.45 -0.48 -21.00
N TYR A 238 4.89 0.32 -20.11
CA TYR A 238 4.00 1.43 -20.47
C TYR A 238 4.54 2.81 -20.03
N GLY A 239 5.43 2.86 -19.06
CA GLY A 239 5.87 4.10 -18.41
C GLY A 239 4.79 4.69 -17.51
N GLY A 240 5.00 5.92 -17.06
CA GLY A 240 4.02 6.68 -16.29
C GLY A 240 4.30 6.65 -14.79
N VAL A 241 3.22 6.62 -14.01
CA VAL A 241 3.24 6.67 -12.54
C VAL A 241 2.57 5.43 -11.99
N TYR A 242 3.22 4.74 -11.06
CA TYR A 242 2.59 3.75 -10.21
C TYR A 242 2.31 4.33 -8.83
N LEU A 243 1.14 4.05 -8.28
CA LEU A 243 0.74 4.35 -6.91
C LEU A 243 0.18 3.07 -6.25
N ASP A 244 0.47 2.86 -4.97
CA ASP A 244 -0.32 1.93 -4.17
C ASP A 244 -1.74 2.49 -3.94
N THR A 245 -2.72 1.61 -3.74
CA THR A 245 -4.14 1.97 -3.54
C THR A 245 -4.42 2.64 -2.20
N ASP A 246 -3.39 2.84 -1.39
CA ASP A 246 -3.41 3.50 -0.10
C ASP A 246 -2.53 4.77 -0.10
N PHE A 247 -2.42 5.44 -1.25
CA PHE A 247 -1.65 6.67 -1.42
C PHE A 247 -2.56 7.87 -1.76
N ILE A 248 -2.77 8.78 -0.82
CA ILE A 248 -3.56 10.01 -1.06
C ILE A 248 -2.70 11.01 -1.84
N VAL A 249 -3.18 11.44 -3.01
CA VAL A 249 -2.49 12.42 -3.86
C VAL A 249 -2.88 13.84 -3.45
N LEU A 250 -1.87 14.69 -3.24
CA LEU A 250 -2.03 16.09 -2.79
C LEU A 250 -1.50 17.12 -3.80
N LYS A 251 -0.80 16.68 -4.85
CA LYS A 251 -0.21 17.58 -5.87
C LYS A 251 -0.20 16.95 -7.25
N GLU A 252 -0.09 17.79 -8.27
CA GLU A 252 0.04 17.36 -9.66
C GLU A 252 1.36 16.61 -9.93
N PHE A 253 1.29 15.48 -10.65
CA PHE A 253 2.44 14.62 -10.96
C PHE A 253 3.09 14.93 -12.32
N SER A 254 2.52 15.82 -13.13
CA SER A 254 3.00 16.06 -14.50
C SER A 254 4.41 16.65 -14.59
N GLY A 255 4.95 17.20 -13.50
CA GLY A 255 6.33 17.67 -13.40
C GLY A 255 7.34 16.61 -12.95
N LEU A 256 6.91 15.40 -12.62
CA LEU A 256 7.78 14.31 -12.16
C LEU A 256 8.18 13.41 -13.32
N ARG A 257 9.43 12.96 -13.33
CA ARG A 257 9.98 12.02 -14.30
C ARG A 257 11.14 11.25 -13.69
N ASN A 258 11.22 9.95 -13.94
CA ASN A 258 12.28 9.06 -13.43
C ASN A 258 12.58 9.33 -11.95
N THR A 259 11.56 9.22 -11.10
CA THR A 259 11.57 9.65 -9.71
C THR A 259 11.15 8.51 -8.78
N ILE A 260 11.86 8.40 -7.66
CA ILE A 260 11.55 7.50 -6.53
C ILE A 260 11.62 8.28 -5.22
N GLY A 261 10.86 7.87 -4.21
CA GLY A 261 10.90 8.51 -2.89
C GLY A 261 11.81 7.79 -1.90
N ALA A 262 12.54 8.58 -1.12
CA ALA A 262 13.12 8.12 0.13
C ALA A 262 12.01 7.97 1.19
N GLN A 263 11.86 6.78 1.76
CA GLN A 263 11.01 6.54 2.92
C GLN A 263 11.66 7.07 4.21
N SER A 264 12.98 6.97 4.33
CA SER A 264 13.73 7.42 5.52
C SER A 264 15.10 7.98 5.13
N VAL A 265 15.67 8.80 6.02
CA VAL A 265 16.98 9.44 5.88
C VAL A 265 17.81 9.26 7.16
N ASP A 266 19.14 9.39 7.04
CA ASP A 266 20.06 9.46 8.17
C ASP A 266 20.13 10.89 8.74
N VAL A 267 20.99 11.09 9.74
CA VAL A 267 21.21 12.40 10.38
C VAL A 267 21.78 13.47 9.44
N ASN A 268 22.41 13.06 8.34
CA ASN A 268 23.00 13.94 7.33
C ASN A 268 22.02 14.25 6.18
N GLY A 269 20.82 13.66 6.20
CA GLY A 269 19.82 13.81 5.15
C GLY A 269 20.01 12.86 3.97
N ASN A 270 20.97 11.92 4.03
CA ASN A 270 21.09 10.87 3.01
C ASN A 270 19.97 9.86 3.20
N TRP A 271 19.35 9.41 2.11
CA TRP A 271 18.33 8.39 2.21
C TRP A 271 18.91 7.07 2.76
N THR A 272 18.17 6.41 3.64
CA THR A 272 18.49 5.08 4.20
C THR A 272 17.54 4.00 3.71
N ARG A 273 16.40 4.43 3.15
CA ARG A 273 15.39 3.56 2.58
C ARG A 273 14.72 4.25 1.41
N LEU A 274 14.69 3.61 0.26
CA LEU A 274 13.77 3.92 -0.82
C LEU A 274 12.54 3.01 -0.73
N ASN A 275 11.44 3.44 -1.33
CA ASN A 275 10.20 2.69 -1.32
C ASN A 275 9.54 2.74 -2.72
N ASN A 276 8.82 1.67 -3.05
CA ASN A 276 8.23 1.42 -4.36
C ASN A 276 6.69 1.53 -4.35
N ALA A 277 6.09 2.11 -3.31
CA ALA A 277 4.67 2.47 -3.25
C ALA A 277 4.32 3.61 -4.22
N VAL A 278 5.31 4.44 -4.56
CA VAL A 278 5.21 5.46 -5.62
C VAL A 278 6.45 5.37 -6.49
N LEU A 279 6.24 5.25 -7.80
CA LEU A 279 7.31 5.18 -8.78
C LEU A 279 6.90 5.95 -10.03
N VAL A 280 7.76 6.84 -10.53
CA VAL A 280 7.52 7.59 -11.77
C VAL A 280 8.64 7.28 -12.74
N PHE A 281 8.38 6.58 -13.84
CA PHE A 281 9.43 6.20 -14.77
C PHE A 281 8.98 6.25 -16.21
N ASP A 282 9.90 6.62 -17.08
CA ASP A 282 9.73 6.45 -18.51
C ASP A 282 9.59 4.95 -18.86
N LYS A 283 8.91 4.69 -19.97
CA LYS A 283 8.86 3.36 -20.54
C LYS A 283 10.27 2.85 -20.86
N ASN A 284 10.51 1.55 -20.66
CA ASN A 284 11.77 0.84 -20.88
C ASN A 284 12.95 1.38 -20.03
N HIS A 285 12.70 2.04 -18.91
CA HIS A 285 13.77 2.62 -18.11
C HIS A 285 14.74 1.53 -17.57
N PRO A 286 16.07 1.65 -17.78
CA PRO A 286 17.05 0.63 -17.38
C PRO A 286 17.04 0.32 -15.87
N LEU A 287 16.84 1.35 -15.02
CA LEU A 287 16.75 1.14 -13.58
C LEU A 287 15.56 0.24 -13.18
N VAL A 288 14.41 0.37 -13.86
CA VAL A 288 13.24 -0.48 -13.61
C VAL A 288 13.50 -1.91 -14.06
N TYR A 289 14.23 -2.09 -15.17
CA TYR A 289 14.69 -3.42 -15.60
C TYR A 289 15.59 -4.07 -14.54
N LYS A 290 16.57 -3.34 -14.00
CA LYS A 290 17.46 -3.82 -12.92
C LYS A 290 16.68 -4.15 -11.64
N PHE A 291 15.60 -3.43 -11.32
CA PHE A 291 14.70 -3.82 -10.23
C PHE A 291 14.03 -5.17 -10.47
N MET A 292 13.50 -5.42 -11.68
CA MET A 292 12.91 -6.72 -12.01
C MET A 292 13.95 -7.84 -12.01
N GLU A 293 15.18 -7.56 -12.44
CA GLU A 293 16.29 -8.50 -12.38
C GLU A 293 16.62 -8.87 -10.93
N GLU A 294 16.80 -7.90 -10.05
CA GLU A 294 17.01 -8.13 -8.62
C GLU A 294 15.84 -8.92 -8.00
N PHE A 295 14.60 -8.63 -8.39
CA PHE A 295 13.41 -9.37 -7.94
C PHE A 295 13.53 -10.84 -8.32
N ALA A 296 13.80 -11.12 -9.59
CA ALA A 296 13.89 -12.48 -10.10
C ALA A 296 15.11 -13.25 -9.56
N LEU A 297 16.22 -12.58 -9.27
CA LEU A 297 17.44 -13.24 -8.78
C LEU A 297 17.43 -13.48 -7.27
N SER A 298 16.91 -12.53 -6.50
CA SER A 298 17.03 -12.51 -5.03
C SER A 298 15.72 -12.68 -4.29
N PHE A 299 14.65 -13.09 -4.99
CA PHE A 299 13.34 -13.27 -4.39
C PHE A 299 13.41 -14.05 -3.08
N ASP A 300 12.82 -13.49 -2.04
CA ASP A 300 12.65 -14.17 -0.76
C ASP A 300 11.23 -13.90 -0.26
N GLY A 301 10.37 -14.90 -0.45
CA GLY A 301 8.98 -14.84 -0.04
C GLY A 301 8.78 -14.86 1.48
N ASN A 302 9.82 -15.14 2.27
CA ASN A 302 9.74 -15.25 3.74
C ASN A 302 10.07 -13.93 4.45
N ARG A 303 10.57 -12.92 3.73
CA ARG A 303 11.03 -11.66 4.33
C ARG A 303 10.19 -10.48 3.90
N TRP A 304 9.44 -9.92 4.84
CA TRP A 304 8.61 -8.75 4.56
C TRP A 304 9.45 -7.55 4.09
N GLY A 305 8.98 -6.91 3.01
CA GLY A 305 9.66 -5.77 2.38
C GLY A 305 10.87 -6.13 1.53
N HIS A 306 11.39 -7.36 1.61
CA HIS A 306 12.60 -7.78 0.89
C HIS A 306 12.49 -7.58 -0.62
N ASN A 307 11.34 -7.93 -1.19
CA ASN A 307 11.04 -7.85 -2.62
C ASN A 307 10.44 -6.49 -3.06
N GLY A 308 10.37 -5.51 -2.15
CA GLY A 308 9.80 -4.18 -2.41
C GLY A 308 10.76 -3.07 -2.01
N PRO A 309 10.52 -2.35 -0.89
CA PRO A 309 11.39 -1.25 -0.45
C PRO A 309 12.87 -1.64 -0.27
N TYR A 310 13.17 -2.84 0.20
CA TYR A 310 14.55 -3.32 0.34
C TYR A 310 15.20 -3.59 -1.00
N LEU A 311 14.48 -4.16 -1.94
CA LEU A 311 14.96 -4.41 -3.29
C LEU A 311 15.37 -3.13 -4.00
N VAL A 312 14.47 -2.13 -4.07
CA VAL A 312 14.77 -0.87 -4.79
C VAL A 312 15.92 -0.11 -4.12
N SER A 313 16.02 -0.18 -2.80
CA SER A 313 17.15 0.40 -2.05
C SER A 313 18.47 -0.26 -2.40
N ARG A 314 18.53 -1.61 -2.37
CA ARG A 314 19.76 -2.36 -2.68
C ARG A 314 20.26 -2.09 -4.09
N VAL A 315 19.36 -2.03 -5.07
CA VAL A 315 19.73 -1.78 -6.46
C VAL A 315 20.28 -0.36 -6.63
N VAL A 316 19.58 0.66 -6.09
CA VAL A 316 20.04 2.06 -6.22
C VAL A 316 21.35 2.28 -5.47
N ASP A 317 21.48 1.74 -4.25
CA ASP A 317 22.72 1.83 -3.46
C ASP A 317 23.91 1.19 -4.20
N ARG A 318 23.72 -0.02 -4.71
CA ARG A 318 24.76 -0.74 -5.46
C ARG A 318 25.23 0.04 -6.68
N LEU A 319 24.32 0.61 -7.46
CA LEU A 319 24.65 1.37 -8.67
C LEU A 319 25.32 2.71 -8.35
N ALA A 320 24.89 3.39 -7.28
CA ALA A 320 25.53 4.60 -6.80
C ALA A 320 26.99 4.33 -6.38
N ASN A 321 27.23 3.20 -5.71
CA ASN A 321 28.56 2.79 -5.27
C ASN A 321 29.48 2.34 -6.42
N THR A 322 28.94 1.90 -7.56
CA THR A 322 29.73 1.58 -8.77
C THR A 322 29.95 2.78 -9.70
N GLY A 323 29.37 3.94 -9.37
CA GLY A 323 29.45 5.15 -10.21
C GLY A 323 28.61 5.09 -11.48
N GLU A 324 27.66 4.14 -11.58
CA GLU A 324 26.72 4.09 -12.69
C GLU A 324 25.70 5.23 -12.60
N GLU A 325 25.45 5.90 -13.73
CA GLU A 325 24.42 6.94 -13.79
C GLU A 325 23.03 6.32 -13.66
N LEU A 326 22.32 6.67 -12.58
CA LEU A 326 20.98 6.15 -12.27
C LEU A 326 19.90 6.70 -13.22
N ASN A 327 20.12 7.88 -13.80
CA ASN A 327 19.12 8.70 -14.48
C ASN A 327 17.79 8.76 -13.68
N CYS A 328 17.89 8.95 -12.37
CA CYS A 328 16.75 8.92 -11.47
C CYS A 328 16.92 9.96 -10.34
N THR A 329 15.85 10.69 -10.03
CA THR A 329 15.79 11.62 -8.90
C THR A 329 15.22 10.91 -7.67
N VAL A 330 15.94 10.98 -6.55
CA VAL A 330 15.42 10.56 -5.25
C VAL A 330 14.81 11.78 -4.54
N LEU A 331 13.50 11.76 -4.30
CA LEU A 331 12.83 12.81 -3.54
C LEU A 331 12.89 12.54 -2.02
N PRO A 332 12.94 13.60 -1.18
CA PRO A 332 12.99 13.45 0.26
C PRO A 332 11.69 12.86 0.84
N PRO A 333 11.70 12.33 2.07
CA PRO A 333 10.52 11.70 2.68
C PRO A 333 9.26 12.58 2.68
N ILE A 334 9.39 13.88 2.90
CA ILE A 334 8.24 14.81 2.88
C ILE A 334 7.45 14.79 1.57
N ALA A 335 8.04 14.36 0.45
CA ALA A 335 7.37 14.31 -0.85
C ALA A 335 6.29 13.22 -0.93
N PHE A 336 6.58 12.00 -0.46
CA PHE A 336 5.67 10.84 -0.59
C PHE A 336 5.41 10.09 0.73
N TYR A 337 6.33 10.18 1.68
CA TYR A 337 6.32 9.47 2.96
C TYR A 337 6.44 10.46 4.15
N PRO A 338 5.53 11.43 4.29
CA PRO A 338 5.64 12.51 5.27
C PRO A 338 5.41 12.07 6.73
N VAL A 339 5.11 10.78 6.93
CA VAL A 339 4.95 10.10 8.21
C VAL A 339 5.45 8.66 8.06
N ASP A 340 6.24 8.22 9.03
CA ASP A 340 6.74 6.85 9.10
C ASP A 340 5.60 5.88 9.46
N TRP A 341 5.67 4.65 8.94
CA TRP A 341 4.68 3.60 9.17
C TRP A 341 4.46 3.28 10.66
N THR A 342 5.45 3.50 11.53
CA THR A 342 5.31 3.33 12.99
C THR A 342 4.50 4.44 13.65
N LYS A 343 4.40 5.61 13.02
CA LYS A 343 3.72 6.82 13.54
C LYS A 343 2.42 7.16 12.81
N ILE A 344 2.01 6.33 11.86
CA ILE A 344 0.86 6.59 11.00
C ILE A 344 -0.46 6.73 11.78
N SER A 345 -0.60 6.04 12.91
CA SER A 345 -1.81 6.12 13.76
C SER A 345 -2.17 7.56 14.14
N GLY A 346 -1.16 8.41 14.39
CA GLY A 346 -1.37 9.81 14.75
C GLY A 346 -2.06 10.64 13.66
N PHE A 347 -2.11 10.17 12.41
CA PHE A 347 -2.84 10.85 11.33
C PHE A 347 -4.34 10.51 11.31
N PHE A 348 -4.74 9.41 11.98
CA PHE A 348 -6.12 8.91 12.02
C PHE A 348 -6.89 9.38 13.26
N ILE A 349 -6.18 9.85 14.30
CA ILE A 349 -6.74 10.22 15.60
C ILE A 349 -7.08 11.72 15.61
N LYS A 350 -8.19 12.09 16.25
CA LYS A 350 -8.61 13.47 16.47
C LYS A 350 -7.72 14.14 17.53
N PRO A 351 -7.43 15.45 17.42
CA PRO A 351 -6.73 16.16 18.47
C PRO A 351 -7.57 16.22 19.76
N ASN A 352 -6.97 15.87 20.90
CA ASN A 352 -7.65 15.87 22.20
C ASN A 352 -7.64 17.24 22.91
N ASP A 353 -6.80 18.18 22.44
CA ASP A 353 -6.66 19.50 23.04
C ASP A 353 -6.34 20.58 21.98
N GLN A 354 -6.22 21.83 22.43
CA GLN A 354 -5.94 22.97 21.56
C GLN A 354 -4.53 22.91 20.92
N LEU A 355 -3.55 22.29 21.60
CA LEU A 355 -2.19 22.17 21.08
C LEU A 355 -2.13 21.14 19.95
N GLY A 356 -2.77 19.99 20.13
CA GLY A 356 -2.99 18.99 19.09
C GLY A 356 -3.73 19.57 17.90
N ALA A 357 -4.77 20.39 18.11
CA ALA A 357 -5.49 21.04 17.03
C ALA A 357 -4.60 22.00 16.22
N LYS A 358 -3.76 22.80 16.89
CA LYS A 358 -2.77 23.66 16.24
C LYS A 358 -1.72 22.84 15.47
N TRP A 359 -1.29 21.71 16.02
CA TRP A 359 -0.36 20.80 15.35
C TRP A 359 -0.96 20.18 14.09
N THR A 360 -2.18 19.65 14.16
CA THR A 360 -2.91 19.10 13.01
C THR A 360 -3.00 20.11 11.88
N GLU A 361 -3.39 21.34 12.22
CA GLU A 361 -3.51 22.44 11.28
C GLU A 361 -2.15 22.84 10.66
N ALA A 362 -1.09 22.91 11.46
CA ALA A 362 0.26 23.15 10.95
C ALA A 362 0.75 22.01 10.03
N LYS A 363 0.43 20.75 10.38
CA LYS A 363 0.81 19.59 9.59
C LYS A 363 0.09 19.57 8.24
N ILE A 364 -1.20 19.86 8.19
CA ILE A 364 -1.95 19.96 6.93
C ILE A 364 -1.37 21.04 6.02
N ARG A 365 -1.07 22.23 6.56
CA ARG A 365 -0.39 23.28 5.78
C ARG A 365 0.97 22.84 5.25
N GLN A 366 1.74 22.10 6.04
CA GLN A 366 3.01 21.53 5.60
C GLN A 366 2.80 20.55 4.44
N LEU A 367 1.84 19.63 4.57
CA LEU A 367 1.52 18.62 3.56
C LEU A 367 1.09 19.27 2.25
N ASN A 368 0.12 20.19 2.28
CA ASN A 368 -0.38 20.87 1.09
C ASN A 368 0.71 21.69 0.36
N ARG A 369 1.74 22.14 1.08
CA ARG A 369 2.84 22.91 0.48
C ARG A 369 3.94 22.02 -0.11
N LEU A 370 4.30 20.93 0.59
CA LEU A 370 5.55 20.20 0.34
C LEU A 370 5.34 18.78 -0.19
N ALA A 371 4.21 18.14 0.12
CA ALA A 371 3.97 16.76 -0.24
C ALA A 371 3.30 16.65 -1.61
N TYR A 372 3.68 15.63 -2.36
CA TYR A 372 2.92 15.13 -3.51
C TYR A 372 1.82 14.16 -3.06
N GLY A 373 2.00 13.53 -1.91
CA GLY A 373 0.97 12.71 -1.30
C GLY A 373 1.36 12.11 0.03
N VAL A 374 0.46 11.30 0.57
CA VAL A 374 0.61 10.61 1.86
C VAL A 374 0.34 9.13 1.66
N HIS A 375 1.38 8.30 1.86
CA HIS A 375 1.21 6.85 1.94
C HIS A 375 0.58 6.47 3.29
N LEU A 376 -0.52 5.72 3.26
CA LEU A 376 -1.30 5.38 4.45
C LEU A 376 -0.83 4.11 5.15
N TRP A 377 0.05 3.32 4.54
CA TRP A 377 0.58 2.09 5.14
C TRP A 377 -0.54 1.15 5.59
N ASN A 378 -1.48 0.78 4.71
CA ASN A 378 -2.72 0.07 5.06
C ASN A 378 -2.49 -1.21 5.89
N ARG A 379 -1.36 -1.91 5.74
CA ARG A 379 -1.00 -3.03 6.63
C ARG A 379 -0.99 -2.64 8.12
N GLN A 380 -0.60 -1.41 8.43
CA GLN A 380 -0.57 -0.83 9.77
C GLN A 380 -1.82 -0.03 10.11
N SER A 381 -2.39 0.66 9.11
CA SER A 381 -3.45 1.65 9.36
C SER A 381 -4.87 1.18 9.10
N SER A 382 -5.08 0.00 8.51
CA SER A 382 -6.42 -0.54 8.22
C SER A 382 -7.30 -0.67 9.46
N ARG A 383 -6.70 -1.01 10.60
CA ARG A 383 -7.39 -1.14 11.90
C ARG A 383 -7.85 0.19 12.51
N PHE A 384 -7.32 1.32 12.05
CA PHE A 384 -7.68 2.62 12.61
C PHE A 384 -8.91 3.19 11.89
N ARG A 385 -9.90 3.58 12.69
CA ARG A 385 -11.01 4.40 12.20
C ARG A 385 -10.49 5.80 11.88
N ILE A 386 -11.02 6.40 10.82
CA ILE A 386 -10.71 7.79 10.48
C ILE A 386 -11.57 8.68 11.36
N GLU A 387 -10.98 9.27 12.40
CA GLU A 387 -11.74 10.11 13.34
C GLU A 387 -12.01 11.50 12.77
N GLU A 388 -13.14 12.09 13.18
CA GLU A 388 -13.47 13.46 12.82
C GLU A 388 -12.44 14.47 13.31
N GLY A 389 -12.02 15.36 12.42
CA GLY A 389 -10.97 16.34 12.71
C GLY A 389 -9.53 15.81 12.67
N SER A 390 -9.32 14.52 12.41
CA SER A 390 -7.99 13.95 12.14
C SER A 390 -7.36 14.50 10.85
N ILE A 391 -6.06 14.29 10.67
CA ILE A 391 -5.35 14.72 9.45
C ILE A 391 -5.96 14.04 8.22
N ILE A 392 -6.15 12.72 8.26
CA ILE A 392 -6.71 11.98 7.12
C ILE A 392 -8.13 12.43 6.81
N ARG A 393 -8.98 12.64 7.82
CA ARG A 393 -10.35 13.13 7.60
C ARG A 393 -10.36 14.46 6.87
N ARG A 394 -9.53 15.41 7.30
CA ARG A 394 -9.41 16.72 6.65
C ARG A 394 -8.88 16.62 5.23
N LEU A 395 -7.86 15.79 4.99
CA LEU A 395 -7.37 15.54 3.63
C LEU A 395 -8.46 14.96 2.72
N ILE A 396 -9.26 14.01 3.19
CA ILE A 396 -10.37 13.44 2.43
C ILE A 396 -11.41 14.53 2.09
N SER A 397 -11.82 15.33 3.08
CA SER A 397 -12.79 16.41 2.88
C SER A 397 -12.33 17.44 1.84
N ASP A 398 -11.03 17.76 1.82
CA ASP A 398 -10.46 18.74 0.89
C ASP A 398 -10.27 18.21 -0.55
N HIS A 399 -10.21 16.89 -0.74
CA HIS A 399 -9.83 16.24 -2.00
C HIS A 399 -10.93 15.38 -2.65
N CYS A 400 -12.14 15.37 -2.10
CA CYS A 400 -13.25 14.60 -2.64
C CYS A 400 -13.87 15.24 -3.89
N VAL A 401 -14.16 14.43 -4.92
CA VAL A 401 -14.77 14.87 -6.20
C VAL A 401 -16.19 14.32 -6.42
N VAL A 402 -16.55 13.28 -5.67
CA VAL A 402 -17.88 12.63 -5.68
C VAL A 402 -18.73 13.07 -4.49
N CYS A 403 -18.13 13.56 -3.40
CA CYS A 403 -18.86 14.02 -2.22
C CYS A 403 -19.82 15.16 -2.55
N SER A 404 -21.05 15.07 -2.05
CA SER A 404 -21.96 16.20 -1.93
C SER A 404 -21.29 17.24 -1.04
N ARG A 405 -20.83 18.37 -1.61
CA ARG A 405 -20.57 19.56 -0.81
C ARG A 405 -21.92 20.00 -0.27
N HIS A 406 -22.25 19.58 0.95
CA HIS A 406 -23.27 20.28 1.71
C HIS A 406 -22.70 21.68 1.99
N VAL A 407 -23.08 22.62 1.11
CA VAL A 407 -22.88 24.06 1.30
C VAL A 407 -23.91 24.55 2.31
#